data_AF-A0A1G9W0Q2-F1
#
_entry.id   AF-A0A1G9W0Q2-F1
#
_cell.length_a   1.000
_cell.length_b   1.000
_cell.length_c   1.000
_cell.angle_alpha   90.00
_cell.angle_beta   90.00
_cell.angle_gamma   90.00
#
_symmetry.space_group_name_H-M   'P 1'
#
loop_
_entity.id
_entity.type
_entity.pdbx_description
1 polymer ?
#
loop_
_entity_poly.entity_id
_entity_poly.type
_entity_poly.pdbx_seq_one_letter_code
_entity_poly.pdbx_strand_id
1 'polypeptide(L)'
;MKISDINMPELIEALSQALVPVIFKGMEAETPPHVWRERAQLSADVMGRFIAVIHCGEEVGPEVVKLTEIFTKQMRESYAESFGTLLGPRGKFSTV
;
A
#
# COMPACT_ATOMS: atom_id res chain seq x y z
N MET A 1 16.72 16.99 9.88
CA MET A 1 15.84 17.23 8.72
C MET A 1 14.43 17.33 9.26
N LYS A 2 13.67 18.39 8.95
CA LYS A 2 12.29 18.49 9.44
C LYS A 2 11.38 17.72 8.48
N ILE A 3 10.34 17.05 9.01
CA ILE A 3 9.32 16.38 8.19
C ILE A 3 8.63 17.36 7.23
N SER A 4 8.55 18.64 7.61
CA SER A 4 8.02 19.73 6.77
C SER A 4 8.77 19.94 5.45
N ASP A 5 10.02 19.49 5.37
CA ASP A 5 10.87 19.69 4.20
C ASP A 5 10.83 18.48 3.25
N ILE A 6 10.07 17.43 3.61
CA ILE A 6 9.98 16.19 2.84
C ILE A 6 8.91 16.33 1.76
N ASN A 7 9.29 16.04 0.52
CA ASN A 7 8.33 15.82 -0.54
C ASN A 7 7.54 14.53 -0.27
N MET A 8 6.34 14.68 0.29
CA MET A 8 5.50 13.56 0.72
C MET A 8 5.23 12.52 -0.39
N PRO A 9 4.86 12.92 -1.63
CA PRO A 9 4.81 12.01 -2.77
C PRO A 9 6.08 11.18 -2.99
N GLU A 10 7.25 11.81 -2.99
CA GLU A 10 8.53 11.11 -3.19
C GLU A 10 8.83 10.13 -2.04
N LEU A 11 8.52 10.52 -0.80
CA LEU A 11 8.67 9.64 0.35
C LEU A 11 7.74 8.41 0.24
N ILE A 12 6.48 8.63 -0.12
CA ILE A 12 5.50 7.55 -0.29
C ILE A 12 5.95 6.60 -1.40
N GLU A 13 6.45 7.13 -2.52
CA GLU A 13 6.99 6.33 -3.61
C GLU A 13 8.22 5.52 -3.16
N ALA A 14 9.19 6.15 -2.48
CA ALA A 14 10.38 5.49 -1.98
C ALA A 14 10.04 4.35 -0.99
N LEU A 15 9.09 4.59 -0.08
CA LEU A 15 8.60 3.58 0.86
C LEU A 15 7.91 2.43 0.13
N SER A 16 7.05 2.73 -0.84
CA SER A 16 6.38 1.73 -1.67
C SER A 16 7.39 0.81 -2.36
N GLN A 17 8.38 1.39 -3.04
CA GLN A 17 9.44 0.65 -3.72
C GLN A 17 10.29 -0.20 -2.75
N ALA A 18 10.61 0.33 -1.58
CA ALA A 18 11.34 -0.40 -0.55
C ALA A 18 10.57 -1.60 0.01
N LEU A 19 9.24 -1.53 0.03
CA LEU A 19 8.38 -2.60 0.54
C LEU A 19 8.11 -3.69 -0.49
N VAL A 20 8.13 -3.40 -1.79
CA VAL A 20 7.90 -4.40 -2.86
C VAL A 20 8.70 -5.70 -2.64
N PRO A 21 10.05 -5.67 -2.49
CA PRO A 21 10.83 -6.90 -2.35
C PRO A 21 10.57 -7.64 -1.03
N VAL A 22 9.99 -6.99 -0.03
CA VAL A 22 9.65 -7.59 1.26
C VAL A 22 8.26 -8.23 1.22
N ILE A 23 7.28 -7.48 0.73
CA ILE A 23 5.87 -7.90 0.73
C ILE A 23 5.61 -8.98 -0.32
N PHE A 24 6.20 -8.81 -1.52
CA PHE A 24 6.02 -9.70 -2.66
C PHE A 24 7.17 -10.71 -2.81
N LYS A 25 7.95 -10.92 -1.73
CA LYS A 25 9.05 -11.89 -1.72
C LYS A 25 8.56 -13.29 -2.13
N GLY A 26 9.22 -13.88 -3.12
CA GLY A 26 8.93 -15.24 -3.59
C GLY A 26 7.67 -15.36 -4.44
N MET A 27 7.14 -14.24 -4.94
CA MET A 27 6.06 -14.25 -5.91
C MET A 27 6.61 -14.34 -7.33
N GLU A 28 6.01 -15.22 -8.11
CA GLU A 28 6.38 -15.55 -9.50
C GLU A 28 5.16 -15.40 -10.42
N ALA A 29 5.38 -15.48 -11.73
CA ALA A 29 4.31 -15.29 -12.72
C ALA A 29 3.17 -16.31 -12.56
N GLU A 30 3.49 -17.51 -12.08
CA GLU A 30 2.60 -18.63 -11.82
C GLU A 30 1.85 -18.48 -10.50
N THR A 31 2.21 -17.50 -9.66
CA THR A 31 1.56 -17.27 -8.37
C THR A 31 0.08 -17.02 -8.59
N PRO A 32 -0.81 -17.78 -7.91
CA PRO A 32 -2.24 -17.63 -8.12
C PRO A 32 -2.71 -16.20 -7.88
N PRO A 33 -3.60 -15.67 -8.73
CA PRO A 33 -4.06 -14.28 -8.62
C PRO A 33 -4.67 -13.86 -7.28
N HIS A 34 -5.29 -14.78 -6.54
CA HIS A 34 -5.83 -14.46 -5.22
C HIS A 34 -4.70 -14.15 -4.23
N VAL A 35 -3.55 -14.81 -4.34
CA VAL A 35 -2.36 -14.53 -3.53
C VAL A 35 -1.80 -13.14 -3.87
N TRP A 36 -1.81 -12.75 -5.15
CA TRP A 36 -1.45 -11.38 -5.54
C TRP A 36 -2.35 -10.33 -4.87
N ARG A 37 -3.66 -10.58 -4.80
CA ARG A 37 -4.60 -9.68 -4.11
C ARG A 37 -4.35 -9.64 -2.60
N GLU A 38 -4.14 -10.78 -1.96
CA GLU A 38 -3.83 -10.82 -0.52
C GLU A 38 -2.56 -10.02 -0.19
N ARG A 39 -1.53 -10.14 -1.02
CA ARG A 39 -0.26 -9.41 -0.86
C ARG A 39 -0.41 -7.91 -1.14
N ALA A 40 -1.25 -7.54 -2.11
CA ALA A 40 -1.63 -6.16 -2.31
C ALA A 40 -2.38 -5.57 -1.11
N GLN A 41 -3.34 -6.29 -0.53
CA GLN A 41 -4.04 -5.85 0.67
C GLN A 41 -3.07 -5.68 1.86
N LEU A 42 -2.10 -6.59 2.02
CA LEU A 42 -1.03 -6.43 3.01
C LEU A 42 -0.18 -5.17 2.74
N SER A 43 0.15 -4.89 1.47
CA SER A 43 0.86 -3.66 1.08
C SER A 43 0.07 -2.40 1.44
N ALA A 44 -1.24 -2.40 1.18
CA ALA A 44 -2.13 -1.31 1.56
C ALA A 44 -2.16 -1.08 3.09
N ASP A 45 -2.18 -2.16 3.89
CA ASP A 45 -2.15 -2.08 5.35
C ASP A 45 -0.84 -1.49 5.88
N VAL A 46 0.29 -1.92 5.33
CA VAL A 46 1.60 -1.43 5.73
C VAL A 46 1.77 0.04 5.33
N MET A 47 1.42 0.39 4.09
CA MET A 47 1.51 1.77 3.60
C MET A 47 0.56 2.70 4.35
N GLY A 48 -0.68 2.29 4.61
CA GLY A 48 -1.64 3.08 5.38
C GLY A 48 -1.13 3.41 6.79
N ARG A 49 -0.47 2.45 7.44
CA ARG A 49 0.18 2.67 8.75
C ARG A 49 1.36 3.63 8.66
N PHE A 50 2.23 3.48 7.66
CA PHE A 50 3.35 4.41 7.49
C PHE A 50 2.87 5.84 7.26
N ILE A 51 1.88 6.02 6.38
CA ILE A 51 1.32 7.33 6.07
C ILE A 51 0.66 7.95 7.30
N ALA A 52 -0.05 7.16 8.11
CA ALA A 52 -0.62 7.62 9.37
C ALA A 52 0.44 8.14 10.34
N VAL A 53 1.54 7.40 10.51
CA VAL A 53 2.66 7.82 11.38
C VAL A 53 3.34 9.08 10.85
N ILE A 54 3.59 9.16 9.54
CA ILE A 54 4.22 10.34 8.93
C ILE A 54 3.32 11.57 9.11
N HIS A 55 1.99 11.41 9.00
CA HIS A 55 1.04 12.50 9.19
C HIS A 55 0.94 13.01 10.63
N CYS A 56 1.25 12.18 11.63
CA CYS A 56 1.37 12.63 13.02
C CYS A 56 2.57 13.58 13.23
N GLY A 57 3.56 13.58 12.32
CA GLY A 57 4.69 14.50 12.37
C GLY A 57 5.72 14.11 13.43
N GLU A 58 6.01 15.00 14.37
CA GLU A 58 7.10 14.82 15.35
C GLU A 58 6.72 13.90 16.52
N GLU A 59 5.42 13.79 16.84
CA GLU A 59 4.92 12.94 17.94
C GLU A 59 3.74 12.11 17.46
N VAL A 60 3.70 10.83 17.85
CA VAL A 60 2.59 9.93 17.52
C VAL A 60 1.58 9.92 18.67
N GLY A 61 0.45 10.60 18.47
CA GLY A 61 -0.66 10.62 19.41
C GLY A 61 -1.74 9.57 19.12
N PRO A 62 -2.80 9.50 19.94
CA PRO A 62 -3.89 8.54 19.80
C PRO A 62 -4.67 8.66 18.48
N GLU A 63 -4.61 9.82 17.81
CA GLU A 63 -5.17 10.06 16.49
C GLU A 63 -4.60 9.16 15.40
N VAL A 64 -3.39 8.59 15.60
CA VAL A 64 -2.76 7.66 14.66
C VAL A 64 -3.64 6.45 14.35
N VAL A 65 -4.48 6.02 15.31
CA VAL A 65 -5.41 4.89 15.12
C VAL A 65 -6.43 5.24 14.04
N LYS A 66 -7.07 6.40 14.16
CA LYS A 66 -8.06 6.88 13.19
C LYS A 66 -7.41 7.16 11.83
N LEU A 67 -6.22 7.76 11.81
CA LEU A 67 -5.48 7.99 10.57
C LEU A 67 -5.11 6.68 9.88
N THR A 68 -4.68 5.67 10.64
CA THR A 68 -4.37 4.34 10.12
C THR A 68 -5.59 3.73 9.45
N GLU A 69 -6.76 3.78 10.07
CA GLU A 69 -8.00 3.28 9.48
C GLU A 69 -8.35 4.00 8.16
N ILE A 70 -8.26 5.33 8.14
CA ILE A 70 -8.57 6.15 6.96
C ILE A 70 -7.61 5.81 5.82
N PHE A 71 -6.30 5.88 6.05
CA PHE A 71 -5.31 5.68 5.00
C PHE A 71 -5.25 4.23 4.53
N THR A 72 -5.41 3.27 5.43
CA THR A 72 -5.52 1.85 5.05
C THR A 72 -6.72 1.63 4.14
N LYS A 73 -7.89 2.17 4.50
CA LYS A 73 -9.10 2.04 3.68
C LYS A 73 -8.89 2.63 2.28
N GLN A 74 -8.35 3.86 2.21
CA GLN A 74 -8.08 4.53 0.93
C GLN A 74 -7.10 3.73 0.05
N MET A 75 -6.03 3.19 0.64
CA MET A 75 -5.06 2.37 -0.09
C MET A 75 -5.69 1.07 -0.59
N ARG A 76 -6.50 0.40 0.22
CA ARG A 76 -7.18 -0.83 -0.17
C ARG A 76 -8.16 -0.59 -1.32
N GLU A 77 -8.90 0.52 -1.28
CA GLU A 77 -9.82 0.93 -2.35
C GLU A 77 -9.06 1.20 -3.66
N SER A 78 -7.97 1.98 -3.60
CA SER A 78 -7.12 2.27 -4.76
C SER A 78 -6.50 1.01 -5.37
N TYR A 79 -6.04 0.08 -4.53
CA TYR A 79 -5.50 -1.19 -5.01
C TYR A 79 -6.59 -2.11 -5.54
N ALA A 80 -7.77 -2.16 -4.92
CA ALA A 80 -8.88 -2.95 -5.43
C ALA A 80 -9.31 -2.49 -6.84
N GLU A 81 -9.35 -1.17 -7.08
CA GLU A 81 -9.59 -0.58 -8.40
C GLU A 81 -8.49 -0.98 -9.39
N SER A 82 -7.22 -0.77 -9.03
CA SER A 82 -6.06 -1.09 -9.88
C SER A 82 -5.96 -2.59 -10.19
N PHE A 83 -6.28 -3.45 -9.23
CA PHE A 83 -6.31 -4.90 -9.44
C PHE A 83 -7.56 -5.34 -10.18
N GLY A 84 -8.68 -4.64 -10.09
CA GLY A 84 -9.86 -4.91 -10.90
C GLY A 84 -9.63 -4.66 -12.39
N THR A 85 -8.79 -3.67 -12.71
CA THR A 85 -8.38 -3.36 -14.08
C THR A 85 -7.27 -4.26 -14.60
N LEU A 86 -6.25 -4.59 -13.78
CA LEU A 86 -5.13 -5.49 -14.16
C LEU A 86 -5.45 -6.98 -14.09
N LEU A 87 -6.20 -7.42 -13.08
CA LEU A 87 -6.62 -8.80 -12.87
C LEU A 87 -8.13 -8.82 -13.00
N GLY A 88 -8.65 -9.29 -14.14
CA GLY A 88 -10.09 -9.31 -14.42
C GLY A 88 -10.89 -10.00 -13.29
N PRO A 89 -12.23 -9.98 -13.34
CA PRO A 89 -13.11 -10.38 -12.22
C PRO A 89 -12.88 -11.80 -11.64
N ARG A 90 -12.08 -12.66 -12.30
CA ARG A 90 -11.67 -13.98 -11.84
C ARG A 90 -10.19 -14.13 -11.46
N GLY A 91 -9.43 -13.03 -11.41
CA GLY A 91 -8.01 -13.03 -11.08
C GLY A 91 -7.09 -13.29 -12.26
N LYS A 92 -7.57 -13.76 -13.41
CA LYS A 92 -6.70 -13.88 -14.58
C LYS A 92 -6.17 -12.50 -14.96
N PHE A 93 -4.88 -12.41 -15.30
CA PHE A 93 -4.32 -11.23 -15.95
C PHE A 93 -5.28 -10.81 -17.06
N SER A 94 -5.75 -9.57 -16.99
CA SER A 94 -6.61 -9.00 -18.02
C SER A 94 -5.80 -8.99 -19.30
N THR A 95 -6.19 -9.80 -20.28
CA THR A 95 -5.64 -9.76 -21.64
C THR A 95 -6.25 -8.55 -22.34
N VAL A 96 -5.80 -7.35 -21.98
CA VAL A 96 -5.83 -6.21 -22.90
C VAL A 96 -4.50 -6.21 -23.62
#